data_AF-A0A4Y1WDY6-F1
#
_entry.id   AF-A0A4Y1WDY6-F1
#
_cell.length_a   1.000
_cell.length_b   1.000
_cell.length_c   1.000
_cell.angle_alpha   90.00
_cell.angle_beta   90.00
_cell.angle_gamma   90.00
#
_symmetry.space_group_name_H-M   'P 1'
#
loop_
_entity.id
_entity.type
_entity.pdbx_description
1 polymer ?
#
loop_
_entity_poly.entity_id
_entity_poly.type
_entity_poly.pdbx_seq_one_letter_code
_entity_poly.pdbx_strand_id
1 'polypeptide(L)'
;MRMEKLYIYGYGKLENVEIDLSMLTVLYGENEAGKSTIRSFMKSILFGFPTRGQRRYEPKEGGKYGGAITVQTEKYGRLKIERLPKTAAGEVTVYFEDGKTGGEEILHDILTGMNESLFESVFSFDMHGLQNIHQLGEADIGNYLFSASAVGSDALLQLDKKLEKEMDQRFKPSGRKPEINVSLQEMKKLEEKMKEWQG
;
A
#
# COMPACT_ATOMS: atom_id res chain seq x y z
N MET A 1 -11.53 0.31 9.83
CA MET A 1 -10.89 1.51 10.41
C MET A 1 -11.70 2.75 10.02
N ARG A 2 -11.90 3.71 10.93
CA ARG A 2 -12.56 5.00 10.65
C ARG A 2 -11.69 6.15 11.14
N MET A 3 -11.45 7.17 10.33
CA MET A 3 -10.71 8.37 10.75
C MET A 3 -11.63 9.34 11.50
N GLU A 4 -11.14 9.91 12.59
CA GLU A 4 -11.89 10.81 13.47
C GLU A 4 -11.29 12.21 13.54
N LYS A 5 -9.96 12.32 13.45
CA LYS A 5 -9.29 13.61 13.55
C LYS A 5 -7.99 13.62 12.77
N LEU A 6 -7.69 14.73 12.11
CA LEU A 6 -6.39 15.03 11.53
C LEU A 6 -5.73 16.13 12.36
N TYR A 7 -4.46 15.95 12.68
CA TYR A 7 -3.64 16.99 13.30
C TYR A 7 -2.36 17.17 12.50
N ILE A 8 -2.27 18.28 11.76
CA ILE A 8 -1.16 18.60 10.87
C ILE A 8 -0.23 19.55 11.61
N TYR A 9 0.95 19.08 11.99
CA TYR A 9 1.98 19.93 12.60
C TYR A 9 2.53 20.90 11.55
N GLY A 10 2.87 20.34 10.39
CA GLY A 10 3.34 21.09 9.23
C GLY A 10 3.39 20.20 8.00
N TYR A 11 2.71 20.63 6.93
CA TYR A 11 2.68 19.92 5.65
C TYR A 11 2.36 20.92 4.51
N GLY A 12 3.41 21.37 3.81
CA GLY A 12 3.33 22.37 2.76
C GLY A 12 3.07 23.76 3.34
N LYS A 13 1.92 24.35 3.02
CA LYS A 13 1.46 25.62 3.60
C LYS A 13 0.60 25.43 4.86
N LEU A 14 0.23 24.19 5.19
CA LEU A 14 -0.61 23.88 6.36
C LEU A 14 0.30 23.77 7.58
N GLU A 15 -0.01 24.51 8.64
CA GLU A 15 0.73 24.52 9.89
C GLU A 15 -0.24 24.59 11.07
N ASN A 16 -0.03 23.73 12.07
CA ASN A 16 -0.89 23.60 13.26
C ASN A 16 -2.40 23.54 12.94
N VAL A 17 -2.77 22.73 11.95
CA VAL A 17 -4.17 22.57 11.52
C VAL A 17 -4.77 21.33 12.17
N GLU A 18 -5.90 21.50 12.85
CA GLU A 18 -6.74 20.41 13.37
C GLU A 18 -8.06 20.33 12.61
N ILE A 19 -8.45 19.11 12.22
CA ILE A 19 -9.69 18.85 11.49
C ILE A 19 -10.38 17.66 12.13
N ASP A 20 -11.55 17.88 12.73
CA ASP A 20 -12.42 16.80 13.18
C ASP A 20 -13.21 16.25 11.99
N LEU A 21 -13.22 14.93 11.86
CA LEU A 21 -13.88 14.20 10.79
C LEU A 21 -15.14 13.52 11.31
N SER A 22 -16.23 13.68 10.57
CA SER A 22 -17.46 12.91 10.77
C SER A 22 -17.60 11.81 9.70
N MET A 23 -18.69 11.03 9.77
CA MET A 23 -19.04 10.02 8.76
C MET A 23 -19.03 10.58 7.33
N LEU A 24 -19.43 11.85 7.16
CA LEU A 24 -19.33 12.58 5.90
C LEU A 24 -18.70 13.95 6.16
N THR A 25 -17.50 14.15 5.63
CA THR A 25 -16.79 15.42 5.78
C THR A 25 -16.52 16.02 4.40
N VAL A 26 -17.00 17.24 4.19
CA VAL A 26 -16.82 17.97 2.93
C VAL A 26 -15.82 19.09 3.14
N LEU A 27 -14.65 18.99 2.50
CA LEU A 27 -13.64 20.05 2.47
C LEU A 27 -13.87 20.93 1.24
N TYR A 28 -14.23 22.20 1.45
CA TYR A 28 -14.47 23.16 0.37
C TYR A 28 -13.60 24.42 0.55
N GLY A 29 -13.42 25.17 -0.53
CA GLY A 29 -12.61 26.39 -0.56
C GLY A 29 -12.07 26.65 -1.95
N GLU A 30 -11.33 27.74 -2.13
CA GLU A 30 -10.72 28.10 -3.42
C GLU A 30 -9.69 27.08 -3.91
N ASN A 31 -9.32 27.18 -5.19
CA ASN A 31 -8.17 26.46 -5.69
C ASN A 31 -6.93 26.82 -4.85
N GLU A 32 -6.05 25.84 -4.64
CA GLU A 32 -4.84 25.99 -3.81
C GLU A 32 -5.06 26.21 -2.31
N ALA A 33 -6.30 26.17 -1.81
CA ALA A 33 -6.61 26.24 -0.37
C ALA A 33 -6.08 25.05 0.46
N GLY A 34 -5.37 24.09 -0.14
CA GLY A 34 -4.74 22.97 0.57
C GLY A 34 -5.54 21.66 0.59
N LYS A 35 -6.68 21.55 -0.12
CA LYS A 35 -7.49 20.32 -0.16
C LYS A 35 -6.70 19.09 -0.61
N SER A 36 -6.00 19.16 -1.75
CA SER A 36 -5.14 18.07 -2.22
C SER A 36 -3.94 17.83 -1.29
N THR A 37 -3.50 18.87 -0.57
CA THR A 37 -2.43 18.80 0.43
C THR A 37 -2.87 17.97 1.64
N ILE A 38 -4.11 18.12 2.10
CA ILE A 38 -4.71 17.31 3.18
C ILE A 38 -4.79 15.84 2.76
N ARG A 39 -5.18 15.56 1.50
CA ARG A 39 -5.17 14.19 0.95
C ARG A 39 -3.76 13.58 0.99
N SER A 40 -2.76 14.31 0.50
CA SER A 40 -1.37 13.88 0.51
C SER A 40 -0.83 13.70 1.92
N PHE A 41 -1.23 14.54 2.88
CA PHE A 41 -0.89 14.39 4.29
C PHE A 41 -1.43 13.06 4.84
N MET A 42 -2.72 12.75 4.63
CA MET A 42 -3.31 11.49 5.10
C MET A 42 -2.53 10.27 4.58
N LYS A 43 -2.23 10.29 3.28
CA LYS A 43 -1.41 9.28 2.61
C LYS A 43 -0.03 9.16 3.27
N SER A 44 0.65 10.28 3.50
CA SER A 44 1.98 10.27 4.11
C SER A 44 2.00 9.72 5.53
N ILE A 45 1.00 10.01 6.36
CA ILE A 45 0.94 9.43 7.71
C ILE A 45 0.78 7.91 7.65
N LEU A 46 -0.08 7.39 6.76
CA LEU A 46 -0.37 5.96 6.66
C LEU A 46 0.73 5.15 5.98
N PHE A 47 1.36 5.66 4.92
CA PHE A 47 2.26 4.88 4.06
C PHE A 47 3.70 5.37 4.03
N GLY A 48 3.98 6.52 4.66
CA GLY A 48 5.31 7.12 4.68
C GLY A 48 5.44 8.35 3.79
N PHE A 49 6.48 9.13 4.05
CA PHE A 49 6.79 10.30 3.24
C PHE A 49 7.37 9.89 1.87
N PRO A 50 7.06 10.64 0.79
CA PRO A 50 7.61 10.37 -0.54
C PRO A 50 9.13 10.27 -0.53
N THR A 51 9.71 9.37 -1.32
CA THR A 51 11.17 9.20 -1.42
C THR A 51 11.83 10.41 -2.12
N ARG A 52 13.16 10.53 -1.99
CA ARG A 52 13.93 11.62 -2.63
C ARG A 52 13.66 11.62 -4.14
N GLY A 53 13.22 12.76 -4.68
CA GLY A 53 12.87 12.94 -6.09
C GLY A 53 11.37 13.15 -6.35
N GLN A 54 10.52 12.79 -5.40
CA GLN A 54 9.10 13.16 -5.40
C GLN A 54 8.85 14.39 -4.53
N ARG A 55 7.76 15.11 -4.80
CA ARG A 55 7.44 16.38 -4.13
C ARG A 55 7.09 16.13 -2.66
N ARG A 56 8.05 16.35 -1.77
CA ARG A 56 7.80 16.43 -0.33
C ARG A 56 7.20 17.79 0.01
N TYR A 57 6.16 17.78 0.84
CA TYR A 57 5.50 18.99 1.32
C TYR A 57 6.15 19.45 2.63
N GLU A 58 7.47 19.61 2.62
CA GLU A 58 8.18 20.18 3.78
C GLU A 58 7.85 21.68 3.89
N PRO A 59 7.58 22.21 5.10
CA PRO A 59 7.32 23.64 5.31
C PRO A 59 8.51 24.49 4.86
N LYS A 60 8.25 25.56 4.11
CA LYS A 60 9.30 26.40 3.52
C LYS A 60 10.07 27.26 4.53
N GLU A 61 9.42 27.67 5.62
CA GLU A 61 10.01 28.56 6.62
C GLU A 61 10.77 27.80 7.73
N GLY A 62 10.91 26.48 7.59
CA GLY A 62 11.29 25.62 8.70
C GLY A 62 10.12 25.43 9.66
N GLY A 63 10.10 24.31 10.39
CA GLY A 63 8.98 23.97 11.27
C GLY A 63 8.84 22.47 11.49
N LYS A 64 7.86 22.08 12.32
CA LYS A 64 7.55 20.66 12.56
C LYS A 64 6.90 20.08 11.31
N TYR A 65 7.60 19.21 10.59
CA TYR A 65 7.01 18.45 9.48
C TYR A 65 6.40 17.14 9.99
N GLY A 66 5.25 16.76 9.43
CA GLY A 66 4.49 15.58 9.85
C GLY A 66 3.22 15.94 10.60
N GLY A 67 2.71 14.98 11.36
CA GLY A 67 1.44 15.11 12.07
C GLY A 67 0.90 13.77 12.53
N ALA A 68 -0.37 13.77 12.91
CA ALA A 68 -1.06 12.61 13.40
C ALA A 68 -2.49 12.47 12.87
N ILE A 69 -2.99 11.24 12.86
CA ILE A 69 -4.38 10.89 12.55
C ILE A 69 -4.92 10.08 13.72
N THR A 70 -6.08 10.46 14.24
CA THR A 70 -6.84 9.66 15.18
C THR A 70 -7.81 8.78 14.43
N VAL A 71 -7.81 7.48 14.72
CA VAL A 71 -8.66 6.49 14.09
C VAL A 71 -9.37 5.62 15.13
N GLN A 72 -10.58 5.17 14.80
CA GLN A 72 -11.27 4.09 15.48
C GLN A 72 -11.04 2.77 14.73
N THR A 73 -10.62 1.74 15.45
CA THR A 73 -10.42 0.38 14.94
C THR A 73 -11.28 -0.61 15.71
N GLU A 74 -11.59 -1.74 15.10
CA GLU A 74 -12.35 -2.81 15.76
C GLU A 74 -11.50 -3.55 16.80
N LYS A 75 -10.22 -3.79 16.47
CA LYS A 75 -9.31 -4.62 17.29
C LYS A 75 -8.71 -3.87 18.49
N TYR A 76 -8.33 -2.61 18.30
CA TYR A 76 -7.58 -1.85 19.31
C TYR A 76 -8.34 -0.63 19.85
N GLY A 77 -9.59 -0.43 19.43
CA GLY A 77 -10.34 0.75 19.77
C GLY A 77 -9.75 2.01 19.13
N ARG A 78 -9.69 3.10 19.90
CA ARG A 78 -9.19 4.39 19.43
C ARG A 78 -7.67 4.44 19.47
N LEU A 79 -7.06 4.85 18.36
CA LEU A 79 -5.62 4.98 18.22
C LEU A 79 -5.25 6.35 17.66
N LYS A 80 -4.09 6.87 18.06
CA LYS A 80 -3.44 8.01 17.39
C LYS A 80 -2.21 7.52 16.65
N ILE A 81 -2.18 7.69 15.33
CA ILE A 81 -1.05 7.35 14.46
C ILE A 81 -0.31 8.64 14.17
N GLU A 82 0.93 8.78 14.65
CA GLU A 82 1.79 9.93 14.39
C GLU A 82 2.94 9.53 13.48
N ARG A 83 3.31 10.38 12.51
CA ARG A 83 4.52 10.19 11.70
C ARG A 83 5.36 11.46 11.67
N LEU A 84 6.65 11.30 11.97
CA LEU A 84 7.65 12.38 12.03
C LEU A 84 8.84 12.08 11.11
N PRO A 85 9.51 13.09 10.54
CA PRO A 85 10.55 12.93 9.50
C PRO A 85 11.94 12.61 10.06
N LYS A 86 12.02 11.65 10.98
CA LYS A 86 13.30 11.20 11.57
C LYS A 86 14.07 10.22 10.68
N THR A 87 13.36 9.50 9.80
CA THR A 87 13.93 8.58 8.80
C THR A 87 13.51 9.01 7.39
N ALA A 88 14.05 8.36 6.36
CA ALA A 88 13.70 8.66 4.97
C ALA A 88 12.19 8.53 4.70
N ALA A 89 11.54 7.48 5.19
CA ALA A 89 10.08 7.28 5.06
C ALA A 89 9.28 7.92 6.19
N GLY A 90 9.94 8.47 7.21
CA GLY A 90 9.33 8.93 8.46
C GLY A 90 9.20 7.81 9.49
N GLU A 91 9.42 8.14 10.75
CA GLU A 91 9.20 7.26 11.90
C GLU A 91 7.74 7.39 12.34
N VAL A 92 7.09 6.25 12.59
CA VAL A 92 5.74 6.19 13.14
C VAL A 92 5.75 5.86 14.60
N THR A 93 4.77 6.44 15.29
CA THR A 93 4.37 5.98 16.62
C THR A 93 2.86 5.88 16.66
N VAL A 94 2.37 4.72 17.10
CA VAL A 94 0.94 4.47 17.33
C VAL A 94 0.69 4.53 18.83
N TYR A 95 -0.15 5.46 19.28
CA TYR A 95 -0.53 5.62 20.68
C TYR A 95 -1.88 4.98 20.95
N PHE A 96 -1.95 4.18 22.01
CA PHE A 96 -3.14 3.53 22.52
C PHE A 96 -3.79 4.39 23.63
N GLU A 97 -5.08 4.19 23.90
CA GLU A 97 -5.78 4.90 24.99
C GLU A 97 -5.24 4.55 26.39
N ASP A 98 -4.67 3.35 26.55
CA ASP A 98 -4.07 2.91 27.81
C ASP A 98 -2.65 3.47 28.04
N GLY A 99 -2.16 4.33 27.15
CA GLY A 99 -0.85 4.96 27.20
C GLY A 99 0.28 4.14 26.61
N LYS A 100 0.03 2.92 26.12
CA LYS A 100 1.04 2.14 25.39
C LYS A 100 1.34 2.77 24.02
N THR A 101 2.49 2.40 23.48
CA THR A 101 2.92 2.77 22.13
C THR A 101 3.30 1.55 21.32
N GLY A 102 2.98 1.58 20.04
CA GLY A 102 3.46 0.64 19.02
C GLY A 102 4.11 1.39 17.86
N GLY A 103 4.66 0.64 16.91
CA GLY A 103 5.28 1.15 15.70
C GLY A 103 4.58 0.66 14.44
N GLU A 104 5.41 0.37 13.45
CA GLU A 104 4.98 0.01 12.09
C GLU A 104 4.27 -1.35 12.03
N GLU A 105 4.55 -2.24 12.98
CA GLU A 105 3.85 -3.51 13.13
C GLU A 105 2.36 -3.32 13.44
N ILE A 106 2.01 -2.35 14.30
CA ILE A 106 0.61 -2.06 14.63
C ILE A 106 -0.06 -1.35 13.46
N LEU A 107 0.64 -0.39 12.83
CA LEU A 107 0.11 0.30 11.65
C LEU A 107 -0.18 -0.70 10.50
N HIS A 108 0.72 -1.66 10.27
CA HIS A 108 0.52 -2.67 9.25
C HIS A 108 -0.67 -3.61 9.55
N ASP A 109 -0.84 -3.99 10.82
CA ASP A 109 -1.95 -4.83 11.26
C ASP A 109 -3.30 -4.11 11.10
N ILE A 110 -3.42 -2.83 11.49
CA ILE A 110 -4.67 -2.07 11.32
C ILE A 110 -4.99 -1.73 9.87
N LEU A 111 -3.96 -1.62 9.02
CA LEU A 111 -4.11 -1.48 7.57
C LEU A 111 -4.40 -2.82 6.90
N THR A 112 -4.28 -3.94 7.62
CA THR A 112 -4.67 -5.28 7.14
C THR A 112 -4.04 -5.66 5.79
N GLY A 113 -2.76 -5.30 5.61
CA GLY A 113 -2.04 -5.55 4.36
C GLY A 113 -2.30 -4.55 3.23
N MET A 114 -3.12 -3.52 3.43
CA MET A 114 -3.33 -2.45 2.46
C MET A 114 -2.03 -1.68 2.22
N ASN A 115 -1.64 -1.57 0.96
CA ASN A 115 -0.51 -0.76 0.53
C ASN A 115 -0.99 0.58 -0.07
N GLU A 116 -0.04 1.48 -0.31
CA GLU A 116 -0.29 2.81 -0.86
C GLU A 116 -1.05 2.78 -2.19
N SER A 117 -0.69 1.87 -3.09
CA SER A 117 -1.31 1.74 -4.41
C SER A 117 -2.78 1.33 -4.29
N LEU A 118 -3.10 0.41 -3.37
CA LEU A 118 -4.47 -0.05 -3.12
C LEU A 118 -5.31 1.06 -2.48
N PHE A 119 -4.71 1.85 -1.59
CA PHE A 119 -5.37 3.00 -0.99
C PHE A 119 -5.76 4.04 -2.04
N GLU A 120 -4.84 4.37 -2.96
CA GLU A 120 -5.12 5.34 -4.03
C GLU A 120 -6.15 4.82 -5.04
N SER A 121 -6.10 3.54 -5.39
CA SER A 121 -7.05 2.98 -6.35
C SER A 121 -8.46 2.86 -5.76
N VAL A 122 -8.61 2.42 -4.51
CA VAL A 122 -9.92 2.08 -3.92
C VAL A 122 -10.51 3.19 -3.06
N PHE A 123 -9.71 3.79 -2.19
CA PHE A 123 -10.19 4.69 -1.12
C PHE A 123 -9.92 6.17 -1.39
N SER A 124 -9.03 6.51 -2.32
CA SER A 124 -8.58 7.89 -2.59
C SER A 124 -8.47 8.18 -4.09
N PHE A 125 -9.61 8.28 -4.77
CA PHE A 125 -9.67 8.69 -6.18
C PHE A 125 -9.68 10.22 -6.34
N ASP A 126 -9.16 10.66 -7.48
CA ASP A 126 -9.20 12.06 -7.90
C ASP A 126 -9.83 12.20 -9.28
N MET A 127 -9.86 13.42 -9.82
CA MET A 127 -10.51 13.67 -11.11
C MET A 127 -9.89 12.82 -12.23
N HIS A 128 -8.57 12.60 -12.22
CA HIS A 128 -7.91 11.74 -13.20
C HIS A 128 -8.23 10.26 -12.94
N GLY A 129 -8.24 9.83 -11.68
CA GLY A 129 -8.65 8.48 -11.30
C GLY A 129 -10.09 8.15 -11.73
N LEU A 130 -11.01 9.12 -11.61
CA LEU A 130 -12.40 8.98 -12.05
C LEU A 130 -12.53 8.94 -13.58
N GLN A 131 -11.77 9.77 -14.30
CA GLN A 131 -11.79 9.77 -15.76
C GLN A 131 -11.19 8.49 -16.37
N ASN A 132 -10.18 7.92 -15.72
CA ASN A 132 -9.52 6.70 -16.14
C ASN A 132 -10.18 5.44 -15.60
N ILE A 133 -11.32 5.55 -14.90
CA ILE A 133 -12.03 4.38 -14.37
C ILE A 133 -12.49 3.43 -15.49
N HIS A 134 -12.72 3.98 -16.69
CA HIS A 134 -13.07 3.22 -17.89
C HIS A 134 -11.87 2.51 -18.55
N GLN A 135 -10.64 2.84 -18.15
CA GLN A 135 -9.42 2.20 -18.63
C GLN A 135 -8.96 1.05 -17.72
N LEU A 136 -9.60 0.89 -16.55
CA LEU A 136 -9.42 -0.29 -15.69
C LEU A 136 -10.03 -1.50 -16.41
N GLY A 137 -9.22 -2.51 -16.68
CA GLY A 137 -9.70 -3.74 -17.33
C GLY A 137 -10.69 -4.50 -16.43
N GLU A 138 -11.44 -5.45 -16.99
CA GLU A 138 -12.33 -6.34 -16.22
C GLU A 138 -11.64 -6.97 -15.00
N ALA A 139 -10.36 -7.34 -15.15
CA ALA A 139 -9.55 -7.87 -14.06
C ALA A 139 -9.29 -6.85 -12.94
N ASP A 140 -9.09 -5.58 -13.28
CA ASP A 140 -8.81 -4.51 -12.31
C ASP A 140 -10.07 -4.09 -11.57
N ILE A 141 -11.23 -4.09 -12.24
CA ILE A 141 -12.55 -3.90 -11.62
C ILE A 141 -12.90 -5.08 -10.71
N GLY A 142 -12.58 -6.31 -11.13
CA GLY A 142 -12.68 -7.50 -10.30
C GLY A 142 -11.85 -7.34 -9.01
N ASN A 143 -10.60 -6.93 -9.12
CA ASN A 143 -9.74 -6.64 -7.96
C ASN A 143 -10.28 -5.49 -7.09
N TYR A 144 -10.86 -4.46 -7.69
CA TYR A 144 -11.50 -3.34 -6.98
C TYR A 144 -12.72 -3.79 -6.17
N LEU A 145 -13.61 -4.58 -6.75
CA LEU A 145 -14.80 -5.11 -6.07
C LEU A 145 -14.44 -6.16 -5.02
N PHE A 146 -13.41 -6.97 -5.29
CA PHE A 146 -12.92 -8.01 -4.37
C PHE A 146 -12.18 -7.41 -3.17
N SER A 147 -11.42 -6.34 -3.37
CA SER A 147 -10.75 -5.61 -2.28
C SER A 147 -11.73 -4.77 -1.43
N ALA A 148 -12.77 -4.20 -2.05
CA ALA A 148 -13.85 -3.54 -1.34
C ALA A 148 -14.72 -4.51 -0.51
N SER A 149 -14.77 -5.80 -0.88
CA SER A 149 -15.59 -6.82 -0.20
C SER A 149 -14.81 -7.74 0.75
N ALA A 150 -13.50 -7.92 0.55
CA ALA A 150 -12.66 -8.78 1.36
C ALA A 150 -11.31 -8.12 1.67
N VAL A 151 -11.21 -7.58 2.88
CA VAL A 151 -9.96 -7.10 3.48
C VAL A 151 -8.93 -8.25 3.47
N GLY A 152 -7.75 -8.02 2.89
CA GLY A 152 -6.64 -9.00 2.81
C GLY A 152 -6.48 -9.77 1.49
N SER A 153 -7.33 -9.51 0.49
CA SER A 153 -7.28 -10.21 -0.81
C SER A 153 -6.05 -9.89 -1.68
N ASP A 154 -5.42 -8.72 -1.51
CA ASP A 154 -4.22 -8.33 -2.28
C ASP A 154 -3.02 -9.24 -1.97
N ALA A 155 -2.82 -9.60 -0.69
CA ALA A 155 -1.76 -10.52 -0.29
C ALA A 155 -1.93 -11.91 -0.90
N LEU A 156 -3.18 -12.38 -1.01
CA LEU A 156 -3.51 -13.66 -1.66
C LEU A 156 -3.26 -13.58 -3.17
N LEU A 157 -3.63 -12.47 -3.83
CA LEU A 157 -3.41 -12.29 -5.26
C LEU A 157 -1.92 -12.19 -5.62
N GLN A 158 -1.13 -11.50 -4.80
CA GLN A 158 0.32 -11.44 -4.96
C GLN A 158 0.98 -12.79 -4.73
N LEU A 159 0.50 -13.54 -3.73
CA LEU A 159 0.95 -14.91 -3.49
C LEU A 159 0.61 -15.82 -4.67
N ASP A 160 -0.59 -15.71 -5.23
CA ASP A 160 -1.04 -16.51 -6.37
C ASP A 160 -0.19 -16.23 -7.61
N LYS A 161 0.05 -14.95 -7.95
CA LYS A 161 0.98 -14.56 -9.03
C LYS A 161 2.40 -15.06 -8.81
N LYS A 162 2.88 -15.06 -7.56
CA LYS A 162 4.20 -15.58 -7.23
C LYS A 162 4.26 -17.10 -7.44
N LEU A 163 3.26 -17.83 -6.96
CA LEU A 163 3.16 -19.28 -7.12
C LEU A 163 3.04 -19.66 -8.60
N GLU A 164 2.26 -18.93 -9.39
CA GLU A 164 2.12 -19.14 -10.83
C GLU A 164 3.46 -18.93 -11.55
N LYS A 165 4.20 -17.88 -11.20
CA LYS A 165 5.55 -17.64 -11.75
C LYS A 165 6.55 -18.72 -11.36
N GLU A 166 6.52 -19.18 -10.11
CA GLU A 166 7.39 -20.28 -9.65
C GLU A 166 7.05 -21.59 -10.36
N MET A 167 5.76 -21.89 -10.55
CA MET A 167 5.30 -23.04 -11.33
C MET A 167 5.82 -22.97 -12.76
N ASP A 168 5.64 -21.82 -13.42
CA ASP A 168 6.07 -21.56 -14.79
C ASP A 168 7.58 -21.66 -15.03
N GLN A 169 8.38 -21.32 -14.02
CA GLN A 169 9.84 -21.46 -14.05
C GLN A 169 10.28 -22.91 -13.88
N ARG A 170 9.56 -23.68 -13.05
CA ARG A 170 9.89 -25.08 -12.77
C ARG A 170 9.40 -25.99 -13.89
N PHE A 171 8.20 -25.80 -14.40
CA PHE A 171 7.59 -26.66 -15.41
C PHE A 171 6.58 -25.92 -16.29
N LYS A 172 6.62 -26.18 -17.60
CA LYS A 172 5.52 -25.84 -18.52
C LYS A 172 5.25 -27.01 -19.46
N PRO A 173 3.98 -27.37 -19.75
CA PRO A 173 3.65 -28.48 -20.64
C PRO A 173 4.34 -28.41 -22.01
N SER A 174 4.49 -27.20 -22.57
CA SER A 174 5.17 -26.94 -23.85
C SER A 174 6.52 -26.23 -23.71
N GLY A 175 7.01 -26.04 -22.48
CA GLY A 175 8.25 -25.32 -22.21
C GLY A 175 9.49 -26.14 -22.57
N ARG A 176 10.50 -25.50 -23.18
CA ARG A 176 11.81 -26.13 -23.41
C ARG A 176 12.87 -25.73 -22.40
N LYS A 177 12.68 -24.59 -21.73
CA LYS A 177 13.62 -24.00 -20.77
C LYS A 177 13.34 -24.27 -19.29
N PRO A 178 12.10 -24.58 -18.83
CA PRO A 178 11.87 -24.84 -17.41
C PRO A 178 12.73 -25.98 -16.88
N GLU A 179 13.15 -25.87 -15.61
CA GLU A 179 14.14 -26.77 -15.00
C GLU A 179 13.75 -28.24 -15.12
N ILE A 180 12.50 -28.59 -14.80
CA ILE A 180 12.00 -29.97 -14.87
C ILE A 180 11.99 -30.48 -16.31
N ASN A 181 11.62 -29.64 -17.28
CA ASN A 181 11.61 -30.01 -18.69
C ASN A 181 13.03 -30.28 -19.22
N VAL A 182 14.01 -29.47 -18.79
CA VAL A 182 15.42 -29.67 -19.16
C VAL A 182 15.96 -30.97 -18.55
N SER A 183 15.73 -31.21 -17.26
CA SER A 183 16.16 -32.45 -16.60
C SER A 183 15.52 -33.69 -17.22
N LEU A 184 14.24 -33.64 -17.60
CA LEU A 184 13.58 -34.74 -18.32
C LEU A 184 14.22 -35.02 -19.69
N GLN A 185 14.65 -33.99 -20.42
CA GLN A 185 15.36 -34.17 -21.69
C GLN A 185 16.75 -34.77 -21.50
N GLU A 186 17.48 -34.34 -20.46
CA GLU A 186 18.80 -34.88 -20.13
C GLU A 186 18.72 -36.35 -19.69
N MET A 187 17.74 -36.71 -18.86
CA MET A 187 17.48 -38.10 -18.47
C MET A 187 17.26 -38.99 -19.70
N LYS A 188 16.39 -38.58 -20.64
CA LYS A 188 16.15 -39.34 -21.88
C LYS A 188 17.43 -39.54 -22.71
N LYS A 189 18.25 -38.50 -22.84
CA LYS A 189 19.54 -38.60 -23.55
C LYS A 189 20.50 -39.56 -22.86
N LEU A 190 20.54 -39.56 -21.54
CA LEU A 190 21.40 -40.47 -20.75
C LEU A 190 20.91 -41.92 -20.86
N GLU A 191 19.59 -42.14 -20.87
CA GLU A 191 19.00 -43.47 -21.11
C GLU A 191 19.31 -44.00 -22.52
N GLU A 192 19.24 -43.16 -23.55
CA GLU A 192 19.63 -43.53 -24.92
C GLU A 192 21.11 -43.92 -24.99
N LYS A 193 22.00 -43.11 -24.39
CA LYS A 193 23.44 -43.43 -24.32
C LYS A 193 23.71 -44.73 -23.58
N MET A 194 23.02 -45.00 -22.46
CA MET A 194 23.18 -46.27 -21.75
C MET A 194 22.77 -47.46 -22.62
N LYS A 195 21.69 -47.35 -23.39
CA LYS A 195 21.27 -48.40 -24.32
C LYS A 195 22.28 -48.63 -25.44
N GLU A 196 22.88 -47.59 -25.99
CA GLU A 196 23.95 -47.70 -27.00
C GLU A 196 25.21 -48.36 -26.44
N TRP A 197 25.51 -48.19 -25.15
CA TRP A 197 26.69 -48.80 -24.51
C TRP A 197 26.48 -50.25 -24.07
N GLN A 198 25.22 -50.69 -23.95
CA GLN A 198 24.84 -52.04 -23.53
C GLN A 198 24.48 -52.98 -24.70
N GLY A 199 24.41 -52.46 -25.93
CA GLY A 199 24.23 -53.24 -27.17
C GLY A 199 25.54 -53.44 -27.90
#